data_AF-A0A970VCZ9-F1
#
_entry.id   AF-A0A970VCZ9-F1
#
_cell.length_a   1.000
_cell.length_b   1.000
_cell.length_c   1.000
_cell.angle_alpha   90.00
_cell.angle_beta   90.00
_cell.angle_gamma   90.00
#
_symmetry.space_group_name_H-M   'P 1'
#
loop_
_entity.id
_entity.type
_entity.pdbx_description
1 polymer ?
#
loop_
_entity_poly.entity_id
_entity_poly.type
_entity_poly.pdbx_seq_one_letter_code
_entity_poly.pdbx_strand_id
1 'polypeptide(L)'
;MRKKIFKTRLFGYSKQQVEQHMIDMRKDYEEELSKKMTRMLELVEENRKMKAQIEELKAKLTELTEKEVYISKALVKAEQKAQCIIEEGRQKISQEMYQMEMEKNKWKERCKEIRRQLMDFERTVCAIMENFYSEINYLASKDISEDLFCDEIIETGQLLDDKDSRHSQEQEQQKTDIITLS
;
A
#
# COMPACT_ATOMS: atom_id res chain seq x y z
N MET A 1 49.96 -64.73 -65.80
CA MET A 1 49.94 -65.29 -67.18
C MET A 1 49.04 -64.43 -68.06
N ARG A 2 49.55 -63.84 -69.16
CA ARG A 2 48.72 -63.09 -70.13
C ARG A 2 47.93 -64.08 -70.99
N LYS A 3 46.60 -64.04 -70.94
CA LYS A 3 45.75 -64.81 -71.87
C LYS A 3 45.96 -64.29 -73.30
N LYS A 4 46.38 -65.15 -74.22
CA LYS A 4 46.40 -64.83 -75.65
C LYS A 4 44.95 -64.80 -76.16
N ILE A 5 44.47 -63.62 -76.52
CA ILE A 5 43.07 -63.36 -76.90
C ILE A 5 42.76 -63.88 -78.32
N PHE A 6 43.79 -63.98 -79.17
CA PHE A 6 43.65 -64.32 -80.58
C PHE A 6 44.51 -65.53 -80.96
N LYS A 7 43.96 -66.42 -81.80
CA LYS A 7 44.71 -67.53 -82.42
C LYS A 7 45.59 -67.00 -83.55
N THR A 8 46.83 -67.45 -83.62
CA THR A 8 47.81 -67.06 -84.66
C THR A 8 47.76 -68.08 -85.81
N ARG A 9 47.55 -67.64 -87.05
CA ARG A 9 47.77 -68.41 -88.29
C ARG A 9 49.21 -68.18 -88.78
N LEU A 10 49.65 -68.97 -89.77
CA LEU A 10 50.97 -68.84 -90.43
C LEU A 10 51.34 -67.41 -90.85
N PHE A 11 50.35 -66.52 -91.02
CA PHE A 11 50.53 -65.07 -91.12
C PHE A 11 49.55 -64.33 -90.19
N GLY A 12 49.95 -64.03 -88.95
CA GLY A 12 49.24 -63.11 -88.05
C GLY A 12 47.99 -63.65 -87.34
N TYR A 13 47.17 -62.75 -86.79
CA TYR A 13 45.94 -63.09 -86.06
C TYR A 13 44.76 -63.39 -86.98
N SER A 14 43.85 -64.25 -86.53
CA SER A 14 42.60 -64.54 -87.27
C SER A 14 41.72 -63.29 -87.39
N LYS A 15 41.53 -62.79 -88.62
CA LYS A 15 40.71 -61.60 -88.93
C LYS A 15 39.31 -61.67 -88.31
N GLN A 16 38.64 -62.82 -88.39
CA GLN A 16 37.30 -63.01 -87.82
C GLN A 16 37.29 -62.90 -86.28
N GLN A 17 38.33 -63.37 -85.60
CA GLN A 17 38.42 -63.26 -84.14
C GLN A 17 38.72 -61.83 -83.70
N VAL A 18 39.55 -61.11 -84.47
CA VAL A 18 39.83 -59.70 -84.23
C VAL A 18 38.58 -58.85 -84.44
N GLU A 19 37.84 -59.09 -85.53
CA GLU A 19 36.59 -58.40 -85.82
C GLU A 19 35.54 -58.64 -84.73
N GLN A 20 35.33 -59.90 -84.33
CA GLN A 20 34.39 -60.23 -83.25
C GLN A 20 34.79 -59.56 -81.94
N HIS A 21 36.07 -59.56 -81.60
CA HIS A 21 36.56 -58.90 -80.40
C HIS A 21 36.37 -57.38 -80.43
N MET A 22 36.52 -56.73 -81.59
CA MET A 22 36.22 -55.31 -81.74
C MET A 22 34.72 -55.02 -81.57
N ILE A 23 33.85 -55.90 -82.08
CA ILE A 23 32.40 -55.78 -81.92
C ILE A 23 32.02 -55.94 -80.44
N ASP A 24 32.53 -56.97 -79.77
CA ASP A 24 32.28 -57.23 -78.36
C ASP A 24 32.78 -56.08 -77.50
N MET A 25 34.00 -55.59 -77.76
CA MET A 25 34.58 -54.45 -77.05
C MET A 25 33.76 -53.17 -77.25
N ARG A 26 33.28 -52.90 -78.47
CA ARG A 26 32.40 -51.76 -78.75
C ARG A 26 31.10 -51.87 -77.97
N LYS A 27 30.49 -53.06 -77.95
CA LYS A 27 29.26 -53.33 -77.22
C LYS A 27 29.44 -53.11 -75.71
N ASP A 28 30.52 -53.64 -75.14
CA ASP A 28 30.84 -53.46 -73.72
C ASP A 28 31.03 -51.97 -73.37
N TYR A 29 31.71 -51.21 -74.25
CA TYR A 29 31.87 -49.76 -74.07
C TYR A 29 30.55 -48.99 -74.18
N GLU A 30 29.70 -49.31 -75.16
CA GLU A 30 28.38 -48.69 -75.31
C GLU A 30 27.49 -48.98 -74.09
N GLU A 31 27.55 -50.21 -73.56
CA GLU A 31 26.80 -50.59 -72.36
C GLU A 31 27.28 -49.83 -71.12
N GLU A 32 28.59 -49.75 -70.89
CA GLU A 32 29.15 -49.00 -69.77
C GLU A 32 28.88 -47.49 -69.90
N LEU A 33 28.98 -46.95 -71.12
CA LEU A 33 28.65 -45.55 -71.39
C LEU A 33 27.17 -45.26 -71.06
N SER A 34 26.27 -46.17 -71.44
CA SER A 34 24.85 -46.07 -71.11
C SER A 34 24.60 -46.10 -69.59
N LYS A 35 25.23 -47.03 -68.86
CA LYS A 35 25.13 -47.08 -67.39
C LYS A 35 25.63 -45.80 -66.73
N LYS A 36 26.76 -45.25 -67.19
CA LYS A 36 27.32 -43.99 -66.68
C LYS A 36 26.41 -42.81 -66.98
N MET A 37 25.81 -42.76 -68.18
CA MET A 37 24.85 -41.73 -68.55
C MET A 37 23.61 -41.76 -67.65
N THR A 38 23.03 -42.94 -67.43
CA THR A 38 21.88 -43.12 -66.52
C THR A 38 22.23 -42.66 -65.10
N ARG A 39 23.39 -43.08 -64.57
CA ARG A 39 23.81 -42.66 -63.22
C ARG A 39 24.05 -41.16 -63.14
N MET A 40 24.58 -40.54 -64.19
CA MET A 40 24.75 -39.09 -64.23
C MET A 40 23.40 -38.37 -64.17
N LEU A 41 22.38 -38.85 -64.90
CA LEU A 41 21.04 -38.27 -64.87
C LEU A 41 20.39 -38.39 -63.48
N GLU A 42 20.52 -39.55 -62.82
CA GLU A 42 20.05 -39.74 -61.44
C GLU A 42 20.71 -38.75 -60.48
N LEU A 43 22.04 -38.60 -60.56
CA LEU A 43 22.79 -37.68 -59.71
C LEU A 43 22.39 -36.23 -59.95
N VAL A 44 22.11 -35.84 -61.21
CA VAL A 44 21.64 -34.49 -61.54
C VAL A 44 20.27 -34.22 -60.91
N GLU A 45 19.36 -35.19 -60.96
CA GLU A 45 18.04 -35.05 -60.35
C GLU A 45 18.10 -35.02 -58.83
N GLU A 46 18.92 -35.88 -58.20
CA GLU A 46 19.19 -35.85 -56.76
C GLU A 46 19.77 -34.48 -56.34
N ASN A 47 20.74 -33.96 -57.09
CA ASN A 47 21.36 -32.66 -56.80
C ASN A 47 20.35 -31.52 -56.91
N ARG A 48 19.49 -31.56 -57.93
CA ARG A 48 18.39 -30.60 -58.10
C ARG A 48 17.41 -30.65 -56.93
N LYS A 49 17.01 -31.85 -56.50
CA LYS A 49 16.11 -32.05 -55.35
C LYS A 49 16.72 -31.53 -54.06
N MET A 50 18.00 -31.84 -53.80
CA MET A 50 18.71 -31.34 -52.61
C MET A 50 18.80 -29.82 -52.61
N LYS A 51 19.09 -29.19 -53.75
CA LYS A 51 19.10 -27.73 -53.88
C LYS A 51 17.75 -27.11 -53.55
N ALA A 52 16.66 -27.70 -54.07
CA ALA A 52 15.31 -27.23 -53.76
C ALA A 52 15.00 -27.33 -52.27
N GLN A 53 15.38 -28.43 -51.61
CA GLN A 53 15.21 -28.60 -50.16
C GLN A 53 16.04 -27.61 -49.34
N ILE A 54 17.28 -27.32 -49.77
CA ILE A 54 18.14 -26.33 -49.12
C ILE A 54 17.49 -24.94 -49.18
N GLU A 55 16.96 -24.54 -50.34
CA GLU A 55 16.30 -23.24 -50.47
C GLU A 55 14.99 -23.17 -49.66
N GLU A 56 14.21 -24.24 -49.61
CA GLU A 56 13.02 -24.32 -48.75
C GLU A 56 13.38 -24.17 -47.27
N LEU A 57 14.41 -24.88 -46.80
CA LEU A 57 14.85 -24.81 -45.41
C LEU A 57 15.42 -23.44 -45.06
N LYS A 58 16.15 -22.79 -45.99
CA LYS A 58 16.61 -21.41 -45.81
C LYS A 58 15.44 -20.45 -45.65
N ALA A 59 14.41 -20.56 -46.48
CA ALA A 59 13.22 -19.71 -46.39
C ALA A 59 12.48 -19.89 -45.05
N LYS A 60 12.35 -21.13 -44.58
CA LYS A 60 11.77 -21.42 -43.25
C LYS A 60 12.65 -20.86 -42.13
N LEU A 61 13.97 -20.97 -42.25
CA LEU A 61 14.89 -20.43 -41.26
C LEU A 61 14.73 -18.91 -41.15
N THR A 62 14.66 -18.19 -42.28
CA THR A 62 14.46 -16.74 -42.28
C THR A 62 13.11 -16.34 -41.68
N GLU A 63 12.04 -17.10 -41.95
CA GLU A 63 10.74 -16.84 -41.35
C GLU A 63 10.76 -17.03 -39.83
N LEU A 64 11.42 -18.09 -39.34
CA LEU A 64 11.54 -18.37 -37.91
C LEU A 64 12.39 -17.33 -37.19
N THR A 65 13.50 -16.89 -37.78
CA THR A 65 14.35 -15.85 -37.17
C THR A 65 13.64 -14.50 -37.09
N GLU A 66 12.83 -14.14 -38.10
CA GLU A 66 12.00 -12.93 -38.04
C GLU A 66 10.95 -13.00 -36.92
N LYS A 67 10.29 -14.15 -36.77
CA LYS A 67 9.33 -14.38 -35.68
C LYS A 67 10.01 -14.32 -34.32
N GLU A 68 11.18 -14.92 -34.17
CA GLU A 68 11.96 -14.89 -32.94
C GLU A 68 12.29 -13.44 -32.55
N VAL A 69 12.79 -12.62 -33.48
CA VAL A 69 13.06 -11.20 -33.24
C VAL A 69 11.83 -10.45 -32.78
N TYR A 70 10.67 -10.71 -33.38
CA TYR A 70 9.41 -10.08 -32.97
C TYR A 70 8.99 -10.47 -31.55
N ILE A 71 9.07 -11.76 -31.23
CA ILE A 71 8.73 -12.29 -29.90
C ILE A 71 9.69 -11.72 -28.85
N SER A 72 10.99 -11.72 -29.10
CA SER A 72 11.99 -11.16 -28.18
C SER A 72 11.74 -9.67 -27.92
N LYS A 73 11.42 -8.89 -28.95
CA LYS A 73 11.05 -7.47 -28.79
C LYS A 73 9.79 -7.28 -27.93
N ALA A 74 8.79 -8.13 -28.12
CA ALA A 74 7.57 -8.09 -27.33
C ALA A 74 7.84 -8.44 -25.85
N LEU A 75 8.65 -9.47 -25.59
CA LEU A 75 9.04 -9.88 -24.24
C LEU A 75 9.81 -8.77 -23.50
N VAL A 76 10.81 -8.17 -24.15
CA VAL A 76 11.58 -7.06 -23.55
C VAL A 76 10.66 -5.88 -23.20
N LYS A 77 9.73 -5.51 -24.09
CA LYS A 77 8.77 -4.44 -23.81
C LYS A 77 7.82 -4.80 -22.67
N ALA A 78 7.39 -6.06 -22.58
CA ALA A 78 6.53 -6.53 -21.50
C ALA A 78 7.24 -6.47 -20.14
N GLU A 79 8.50 -6.92 -20.10
CA GLU A 79 9.35 -6.86 -18.90
C GLU A 79 9.58 -5.41 -18.44
N GLN A 80 9.95 -4.53 -19.36
CA GLN A 80 10.14 -3.10 -19.06
C GLN A 80 8.87 -2.46 -18.47
N LYS A 81 7.70 -2.77 -19.05
CA LYS A 81 6.41 -2.28 -18.53
C LYS A 81 6.10 -2.84 -17.15
N ALA A 82 6.33 -4.14 -16.94
CA ALA A 82 6.11 -4.77 -15.64
C ALA A 82 6.99 -4.13 -14.56
N GLN A 83 8.27 -3.88 -14.87
CA GLN A 83 9.17 -3.21 -13.94
C GLN A 83 8.72 -1.77 -13.64
N CYS A 84 8.27 -1.01 -14.65
CA CYS A 84 7.74 0.34 -14.46
C CYS A 84 6.52 0.34 -13.50
N ILE A 85 5.59 -0.59 -13.68
CA ILE A 85 4.41 -0.73 -12.81
C ILE A 85 4.82 -1.05 -11.36
N ILE A 86 5.80 -1.93 -11.17
CA ILE A 86 6.30 -2.28 -9.84
C ILE A 86 6.94 -1.06 -9.16
N GLU A 87 7.77 -0.31 -9.90
CA GLU A 87 8.46 0.89 -9.42
C GLU A 87 7.44 1.97 -9.02
N GLU A 88 6.49 2.27 -9.89
CA GLU A 88 5.42 3.24 -9.64
C GLU A 88 4.54 2.81 -8.46
N GLY A 89 4.23 1.52 -8.35
CA GLY A 89 3.48 0.95 -7.24
C GLY A 89 4.20 1.15 -5.91
N ARG A 90 5.51 0.85 -5.86
CA ARG A 90 6.34 1.08 -4.67
C ARG A 90 6.38 2.55 -4.28
N GLN A 91 6.54 3.45 -5.26
CA GLN A 91 6.57 4.88 -5.01
C GLN A 91 5.24 5.38 -4.43
N LYS A 92 4.11 4.96 -5.01
CA LYS A 92 2.77 5.31 -4.52
C LYS A 92 2.55 4.79 -3.10
N ILE A 93 2.88 3.52 -2.83
CA ILE A 93 2.76 2.93 -1.49
C ILE A 93 3.58 3.73 -0.48
N SER A 94 4.83 4.07 -0.82
CA SER A 94 5.68 4.87 0.06
C SER A 94 5.10 6.25 0.35
N GLN A 95 4.50 6.91 -0.64
CA GLN A 95 3.85 8.22 -0.48
C GLN A 95 2.60 8.10 0.41
N GLU A 96 1.72 7.14 0.16
CA GLU A 96 0.51 6.91 0.95
C GLU A 96 0.85 6.55 2.40
N MET A 97 1.86 5.69 2.62
CA MET A 97 2.33 5.37 3.97
C MET A 97 2.84 6.61 4.71
N TYR A 98 3.59 7.47 4.01
CA TYR A 98 4.08 8.72 4.60
C TYR A 98 2.92 9.65 4.99
N GLN A 99 1.92 9.83 4.11
CA GLN A 99 0.75 10.64 4.41
C GLN A 99 -0.07 10.08 5.56
N MET A 100 -0.24 8.75 5.61
CA MET A 100 -0.96 8.08 6.69
C MET A 100 -0.25 8.27 8.03
N GLU A 101 1.07 8.17 8.08
CA GLU A 101 1.83 8.39 9.32
C GLU A 101 1.78 9.86 9.77
N MET A 102 1.83 10.81 8.83
CA MET A 102 1.64 12.24 9.11
C MET A 102 0.27 12.50 9.75
N GLU A 103 -0.81 12.03 9.14
CA GLU A 103 -2.16 12.22 9.67
C GLU A 103 -2.35 11.50 11.02
N LYS A 104 -1.82 10.27 11.16
CA LYS A 104 -1.82 9.56 12.45
C LYS A 104 -1.14 10.37 13.55
N ASN A 105 0.00 10.99 13.28
CA ASN A 105 0.71 11.81 14.25
C ASN A 105 -0.06 13.09 14.60
N LYS A 106 -0.69 13.72 13.62
CA LYS A 106 -1.57 14.88 13.81
C LYS A 106 -2.77 14.55 14.69
N TRP A 107 -3.43 13.40 14.46
CA TRP A 107 -4.52 12.93 15.31
C TRP A 107 -4.06 12.61 16.72
N LYS A 108 -2.90 11.97 16.87
CA LYS A 108 -2.30 11.69 18.18
C LYS A 108 -2.06 12.98 18.97
N GLU A 109 -1.53 14.01 18.32
CA GLU A 109 -1.28 15.29 18.98
C GLU A 109 -2.58 16.01 19.35
N ARG A 110 -3.58 15.99 18.46
CA ARG A 110 -4.91 16.53 18.75
C ARG A 110 -5.57 15.84 19.94
N CYS A 111 -5.45 14.52 20.06
CA CYS A 111 -5.97 13.78 21.21
C CYS A 111 -5.28 14.16 22.52
N LYS A 112 -3.96 14.38 22.52
CA LYS A 112 -3.24 14.86 23.70
C LYS A 112 -3.72 16.25 24.11
N GLU A 113 -3.88 17.14 23.14
CA GLU A 113 -4.33 18.51 23.40
C GLU A 113 -5.75 18.53 23.97
N ILE A 114 -6.68 17.76 23.40
CA ILE A 114 -8.04 17.62 23.95
C ILE A 114 -8.00 17.07 25.38
N ARG A 115 -7.17 16.06 25.64
CA ARG A 115 -7.00 15.51 26.99
C ARG A 115 -6.48 16.57 27.97
N ARG A 116 -5.52 17.40 27.56
CA ARG A 116 -4.99 18.50 28.37
C ARG A 116 -6.09 19.51 28.70
N GLN A 117 -6.83 19.96 27.68
CA GLN A 117 -7.95 20.88 27.85
C GLN A 117 -9.03 20.33 28.78
N LEU A 118 -9.31 19.03 28.71
CA LEU A 118 -10.28 18.38 29.60
C LEU A 118 -9.80 18.41 31.07
N MET A 119 -8.52 18.11 31.33
CA MET A 119 -7.96 18.18 32.68
C MET A 119 -7.96 19.62 33.23
N ASP A 120 -7.65 20.61 32.38
CA ASP A 120 -7.66 22.02 32.77
C ASP A 120 -9.10 22.50 33.06
N PHE A 121 -10.08 22.02 32.29
CA PHE A 121 -11.50 22.26 32.55
C PHE A 121 -11.95 21.63 33.87
N GLU A 122 -11.60 20.37 34.13
CA GLU A 122 -11.90 19.67 35.40
C GLU A 122 -11.37 20.46 36.60
N ARG A 123 -10.10 20.89 36.56
CA ARG A 123 -9.49 21.72 37.61
C ARG A 123 -10.26 23.02 37.84
N THR A 124 -10.68 23.67 36.75
CA THR A 124 -11.44 24.92 36.82
C THR A 124 -12.79 24.70 37.51
N VAL A 125 -13.49 23.61 37.16
CA VAL A 125 -14.76 23.25 37.80
C VAL A 125 -14.56 22.94 39.29
N CYS A 126 -13.55 22.16 39.66
CA CYS A 126 -13.24 21.87 41.06
C CYS A 126 -12.96 23.16 41.85
N ALA A 127 -12.13 24.07 41.33
CA ALA A 127 -11.84 25.34 41.98
C ALA A 127 -13.10 26.21 42.17
N ILE A 128 -14.00 26.24 41.19
CA ILE A 128 -15.28 26.95 41.31
C ILE A 128 -16.16 26.31 42.39
N MET A 129 -16.24 24.97 42.43
CA MET A 129 -17.01 24.26 43.47
C MET A 129 -16.44 24.50 44.87
N GLU A 130 -15.12 24.49 45.03
CA GLU A 130 -14.44 24.81 46.29
C GLU A 130 -14.73 26.25 46.73
N ASN A 131 -14.69 27.21 45.81
CA ASN A 131 -15.05 28.60 46.09
C ASN A 131 -16.51 28.71 46.55
N PHE A 132 -17.46 28.10 45.85
CA PHE A 132 -18.86 28.11 46.28
C PHE A 132 -19.06 27.45 47.65
N TYR A 133 -18.38 26.33 47.91
CA TYR A 133 -18.42 25.69 49.22
C TYR A 133 -17.90 26.62 50.33
N SER A 134 -16.78 27.31 50.08
CA SER A 134 -16.21 28.27 51.02
C SER A 134 -17.13 29.48 51.26
N GLU A 135 -17.80 29.96 50.22
CA GLU A 135 -18.73 31.09 50.30
C GLU A 135 -20.01 30.72 51.05
N ILE A 136 -20.58 29.54 50.77
CA ILE A 136 -21.70 28.99 51.54
C ILE A 136 -21.31 28.85 53.01
N ASN A 137 -20.14 28.30 53.30
CA ASN A 137 -19.68 28.11 54.67
C ASN A 137 -19.42 29.46 55.38
N TYR A 138 -18.90 30.45 54.67
CA TYR A 138 -18.72 31.81 55.18
C TYR A 138 -20.06 32.46 55.51
N LEU A 139 -21.04 32.39 54.61
CA LEU A 139 -22.39 32.91 54.84
C LEU A 139 -23.07 32.19 56.00
N ALA A 140 -23.01 30.87 56.06
CA ALA A 140 -23.57 30.10 57.18
C ALA A 140 -22.91 30.50 58.52
N SER A 141 -21.59 30.68 58.55
CA SER A 141 -20.88 31.14 59.75
C SER A 141 -21.26 32.57 60.14
N LYS A 142 -21.49 33.44 59.14
CA LYS A 142 -21.95 34.80 59.35
C LYS A 142 -23.38 34.85 59.88
N ASP A 143 -24.30 34.07 59.32
CA ASP A 143 -25.67 33.96 59.81
C ASP A 143 -25.70 33.46 61.26
N ILE A 144 -24.90 32.43 61.59
CA ILE A 144 -24.75 31.95 62.98
C ILE A 144 -24.17 33.05 63.89
N SER A 145 -23.20 33.82 63.41
CA SER A 145 -22.63 34.93 64.16
C SER A 145 -23.65 36.05 64.39
N GLU A 146 -24.45 36.41 63.38
CA GLU A 146 -25.50 37.43 63.48
C GLU A 146 -26.65 36.97 64.40
N ASP A 147 -27.00 35.68 64.40
CA ASP A 147 -27.99 35.08 65.30
C ASP A 147 -27.51 35.09 66.76
N LEU A 148 -26.23 34.74 67.02
CA LEU A 148 -25.62 34.87 68.35
C LEU A 148 -25.62 36.32 68.88
N PHE A 149 -25.36 37.30 68.02
CA PHE A 149 -25.38 38.72 68.41
C PHE A 149 -26.81 39.27 68.55
N CYS A 150 -27.83 38.61 67.99
CA CYS A 150 -29.23 38.95 68.22
C CYS A 150 -29.74 38.39 69.55
N ASP A 151 -29.27 37.22 69.99
CA ASP A 151 -29.62 36.66 71.30
C ASP A 151 -28.95 37.42 72.48
N GLU A 152 -27.74 37.96 72.32
CA GLU A 152 -27.10 38.78 73.37
C GLU A 152 -27.81 40.13 73.64
N ILE A 153 -28.52 40.68 72.65
CA ILE A 153 -29.29 41.93 72.82
C ILE A 153 -30.61 41.66 73.57
N ILE A 154 -31.16 40.46 73.50
CA ILE A 154 -32.38 40.11 74.24
C ILE A 154 -32.08 39.83 75.71
N GLU A 155 -30.91 39.26 76.06
CA GLU A 155 -30.57 38.98 77.46
C GLU A 155 -30.06 40.21 78.25
N THR A 156 -29.61 41.28 77.58
CA THR A 156 -29.17 42.53 78.23
C THR A 156 -30.24 43.64 78.29
N GLY A 157 -31.46 43.38 77.80
CA GLY A 157 -32.56 44.36 77.73
C GLY A 157 -33.56 44.39 78.89
N GLN A 158 -33.44 43.54 79.92
CA GLN A 158 -34.47 43.41 80.98
C GLN A 158 -34.07 43.85 82.40
N LEU A 159 -32.99 44.62 82.58
CA LEU A 159 -32.54 44.99 83.94
C LEU A 159 -32.33 46.48 84.26
N LEU A 160 -32.70 47.43 83.38
CA LEU A 160 -32.64 48.85 83.73
C LEU A 160 -33.75 49.68 83.05
N ASP A 161 -34.94 49.72 83.63
CA ASP A 161 -35.70 50.98 83.71
C ASP A 161 -36.69 50.94 84.88
N ASP A 162 -36.17 51.23 86.08
CA ASP A 162 -36.99 51.55 87.23
C ASP A 162 -36.44 52.86 87.83
N LYS A 163 -37.30 53.89 87.78
CA LYS A 163 -37.27 55.14 88.56
C LYS A 163 -36.37 56.29 88.08
N ASP A 164 -36.98 57.30 87.45
CA ASP A 164 -37.09 58.61 88.13
C ASP A 164 -38.19 59.53 87.55
N SER A 165 -39.33 59.57 88.25
CA SER A 165 -40.20 60.75 88.34
C SER A 165 -41.00 60.63 89.63
N ARG A 166 -40.34 60.95 90.75
CA ARG A 166 -40.99 61.17 92.04
C ARG A 166 -41.23 62.66 92.28
N HIS A 167 -42.42 62.94 92.77
CA HIS A 167 -42.73 64.03 93.70
C HIS A 167 -42.57 65.49 93.24
N SER A 168 -43.68 65.99 92.71
CA SER A 168 -44.39 67.12 93.33
C SER A 168 -45.85 66.65 93.39
N GLN A 169 -46.61 66.63 94.49
CA GLN A 169 -46.76 67.62 95.55
C GLN A 169 -47.27 66.90 96.83
N GLU A 170 -46.54 67.00 97.92
CA GLU A 170 -47.11 66.92 99.28
C GLU A 170 -47.33 68.36 99.73
N GLN A 171 -48.59 68.79 99.84
CA GLN A 171 -49.11 69.79 100.79
C GLN A 171 -50.57 70.15 100.44
N GLU A 172 -51.51 69.25 100.74
CA GLU A 172 -52.89 69.64 101.05
C GLU A 172 -53.51 68.62 102.02
N GLN A 173 -52.83 68.43 103.15
CA GLN A 173 -53.44 67.90 104.36
C GLN A 173 -53.53 69.05 105.37
N GLN A 174 -54.71 69.17 105.96
CA GLN A 174 -55.15 70.18 106.94
C GLN A 174 -55.77 71.47 106.37
N LYS A 175 -56.91 71.32 105.68
CA LYS A 175 -58.05 72.18 106.02
C LYS A 175 -59.36 71.39 105.93
N THR A 176 -60.05 71.39 107.07
CA THR A 176 -61.45 71.01 107.31
C THR A 176 -61.80 69.53 107.12
N ASP A 177 -61.66 68.70 108.16
CA ASP A 177 -62.79 68.42 109.08
C ASP A 177 -63.85 69.53 109.09
N ILE A 178 -65.07 69.16 108.70
CA ILE A 178 -66.39 69.68 109.14
C ILE A 178 -67.41 69.47 108.00
N ILE A 179 -68.50 68.79 108.36
CA ILE A 179 -69.76 68.55 107.63
C ILE A 179 -69.77 67.27 106.76
N THR A 180 -70.02 66.10 107.36
CA THR A 180 -71.34 65.47 107.61
C THR A 180 -72.15 65.17 106.35
N LEU A 181 -72.37 63.86 106.13
CA LEU A 181 -73.70 63.27 105.98
C LEU A 181 -74.80 64.24 105.57
N SER A 182 -75.16 64.22 104.28
CA SER A 182 -76.55 64.11 103.84
C SER A 182 -76.63 63.77 102.36
#